data_AF-A0A0M3IW67-F1
#
_entry.id   AF-A0A0M3IW67-F1
#
_cell.length_a   1.000
_cell.length_b   1.000
_cell.length_c   1.000
_cell.angle_alpha   90.00
_cell.angle_beta   90.00
_cell.angle_gamma   90.00
#
_symmetry.space_group_name_H-M   'P 1'
#
loop_
_entity.id
_entity.type
_entity.pdbx_description
1 polymer ?
#
loop_
_entity_poly.entity_id
_entity_poly.type
_entity_poly.pdbx_seq_one_letter_code
_entity_poly.pdbx_strand_id
1 'polypeptide(L)'
;MGFAASAHYRIVVMGGGTAGVAISNRFKNLDHYYQGGFTLVAGGLKTVASCVKPTQALIHPNSVWIQKSIAELHPKNNSVILDDDSEIKYDILMVAPGLELRYDMVSLF
;
A
#
# COMPACT_ATOMS: atom_id res chain seq x y z
N MET A 1 -21.03 5.60 4.64
CA MET A 1 -20.77 6.33 5.89
C MET A 1 -19.66 7.33 5.61
N GLY A 2 -19.97 8.63 5.63
CA GLY A 2 -19.02 9.69 5.33
C GLY A 2 -17.99 9.86 6.44
N PHE A 3 -16.73 10.07 6.06
CA PHE A 3 -15.67 10.46 6.98
C PHE A 3 -15.72 11.99 7.15
N ALA A 4 -16.51 12.47 8.12
CA ALA A 4 -16.64 13.90 8.44
C ALA A 4 -15.86 14.31 9.70
N ALA A 5 -14.78 13.60 10.04
CA ALA A 5 -13.84 14.00 11.08
C ALA A 5 -12.45 13.44 10.72
N SER A 6 -11.40 14.22 10.95
CA SER A 6 -10.00 13.79 10.78
C SER A 6 -9.77 12.47 11.53
N ALA A 7 -9.53 11.39 10.79
CA ALA A 7 -9.24 10.09 11.39
C ALA A 7 -7.77 10.05 11.83
N HIS A 8 -7.48 9.51 13.02
CA HIS A 8 -6.11 9.29 13.50
C HIS A 8 -5.80 7.79 13.55
N TYR A 9 -4.63 7.41 13.03
CA TYR A 9 -4.10 6.05 13.11
C TYR A 9 -2.67 6.06 13.60
N ARG A 10 -2.32 5.16 14.52
CA ARG A 10 -0.92 5.05 14.98
C ARG A 10 0.07 4.75 13.85
N ILE A 11 -0.32 3.91 12.90
CA ILE A 11 0.50 3.57 11.73
C ILE A 11 -0.37 3.72 10.48
N VAL A 12 0.12 4.51 9.52
CA VAL A 12 -0.44 4.62 8.17
C VAL A 12 0.57 4.07 7.19
N VAL A 13 0.12 3.19 6.29
CA VAL A 13 0.94 2.67 5.19
C VAL A 13 0.42 3.25 3.88
N MET A 14 1.23 4.07 3.23
CA MET A 14 0.96 4.62 1.90
C MET A 14 1.35 3.59 0.84
N GLY A 15 0.35 3.16 0.06
CA GLY A 15 0.51 2.22 -1.04
C GLY A 15 0.03 0.82 -0.68
N GLY A 16 -0.91 0.28 -1.46
CA GLY A 16 -1.45 -1.07 -1.33
C GLY A 16 -0.74 -2.13 -2.17
N GLY A 17 0.49 -1.86 -2.61
CA GLY A 17 1.32 -2.79 -3.39
C GLY A 17 2.01 -3.84 -2.51
N THR A 18 2.94 -4.60 -3.08
CA THR A 18 3.64 -5.71 -2.40
C THR A 18 4.26 -5.30 -1.06
N ALA A 19 5.03 -4.20 -1.06
CA ALA A 19 5.69 -3.71 0.15
C ALA A 19 4.66 -3.22 1.18
N GLY A 20 3.68 -2.42 0.77
CA GLY A 20 2.68 -1.88 1.70
C GLY A 20 1.79 -2.93 2.34
N VAL A 21 1.38 -3.97 1.60
CA VAL A 21 0.63 -5.10 2.15
C VAL A 21 1.50 -5.92 3.10
N ALA A 22 2.76 -6.19 2.74
CA ALA A 22 3.68 -6.94 3.60
C ALA A 22 3.94 -6.21 4.92
N ILE A 23 4.20 -4.89 4.84
CA ILE A 23 4.35 -3.99 5.99
C ILE A 23 3.08 -4.04 6.85
N SER A 24 1.90 -3.79 6.27
CA SER A 24 0.62 -3.76 6.98
C SER A 24 0.33 -5.06 7.75
N ASN A 25 0.72 -6.21 7.21
CA ASN A 25 0.55 -7.51 7.87
C ASN A 25 1.61 -7.75 8.96
N ARG A 26 2.83 -7.23 8.79
CA ARG A 26 3.95 -7.40 9.74
C ARG A 26 3.78 -6.60 11.03
N PHE A 27 3.11 -5.46 11.00
CA PHE A 27 2.85 -4.67 12.21
C PHE A 27 1.77 -5.27 13.13
N LYS A 28 1.09 -6.34 12.70
CA LYS A 28 0.18 -7.13 13.54
C LYS A 28 0.80 -8.46 13.99
N ASN A 29 1.61 -9.12 13.14
CA ASN A 29 2.29 -10.37 13.47
C ASN A 29 3.79 -10.28 13.12
N LEU A 30 4.66 -10.31 14.14
CA LEU A 30 6.12 -10.39 14.00
C LEU A 30 6.59 -11.81 13.62
N ASP A 31 5.98 -12.44 12.61
CA ASP A 31 6.43 -13.75 12.12
C ASP A 31 7.23 -13.62 10.82
N HIS A 32 8.31 -14.40 10.76
CA HIS A 32 9.33 -14.42 9.71
C HIS A 32 8.88 -15.23 8.50
N TYR A 33 9.11 -14.73 7.28
CA TYR A 33 8.83 -15.46 6.04
C TYR A 33 10.03 -15.51 5.09
N TYR A 34 10.22 -16.71 4.53
CA TYR A 34 11.37 -17.18 3.75
C TYR A 34 11.41 -16.58 2.34
N GLN A 35 12.44 -15.79 2.05
CA GLN A 35 12.60 -15.02 0.80
C GLN A 35 13.00 -15.87 -0.42
N GLY A 36 13.30 -17.17 -0.26
CA GLY A 36 13.74 -18.05 -1.36
C GLY A 36 12.64 -18.57 -2.31
N GLY A 37 11.38 -18.13 -2.16
CA GLY A 37 10.25 -18.68 -2.93
C GLY A 37 10.08 -18.11 -4.35
N PHE A 38 10.65 -16.96 -4.66
CA PHE A 38 10.44 -16.28 -5.96
C PHE A 38 11.15 -16.95 -7.13
N THR A 39 12.18 -17.76 -6.88
CA THR A 39 12.88 -18.55 -7.90
C THR A 39 11.97 -19.56 -8.61
N LEU A 40 10.92 -20.04 -7.94
CA LEU A 40 9.98 -21.03 -8.49
C LEU A 40 9.04 -20.45 -9.55
N VAL A 41 8.85 -19.14 -9.59
CA VAL A 41 8.02 -18.48 -10.63
C VAL A 41 8.79 -18.37 -11.95
N ALA A 42 10.09 -18.09 -11.89
CA ALA A 42 10.95 -18.01 -13.08
C ALA A 42 11.15 -19.39 -13.77
N GLY A 43 10.96 -20.48 -13.03
CA GLY A 43 11.03 -21.86 -13.55
C GLY A 43 9.77 -22.40 -14.24
N GLY A 44 8.72 -21.58 -14.43
CA GLY A 44 7.52 -21.98 -15.18
C GLY A 44 6.48 -22.78 -14.38
N LEU A 45 6.58 -22.82 -13.04
CA LEU A 45 5.67 -23.59 -12.18
C LEU A 45 4.40 -22.82 -11.74
N LYS A 46 4.18 -21.57 -12.23
CA LYS A 46 3.03 -20.71 -11.89
C LYS A 46 2.55 -19.89 -13.10
N THR A 47 1.25 -19.53 -13.11
CA THR A 47 0.59 -18.75 -14.19
C THR A 47 0.39 -17.28 -13.79
N VAL A 48 0.27 -16.37 -14.76
CA VAL A 48 0.00 -14.92 -14.51
C VAL A 48 -1.26 -14.73 -13.67
N ALA A 49 -2.32 -15.49 -13.94
CA ALA A 49 -3.54 -15.47 -13.14
C ALA A 49 -3.31 -15.86 -11.67
N SER A 50 -2.38 -16.79 -11.40
CA SER A 50 -2.01 -17.18 -10.03
C SER A 50 -1.22 -16.11 -9.26
N CYS A 51 -0.74 -15.07 -9.95
CA CYS A 51 -0.05 -13.93 -9.37
C CYS A 51 -1.01 -12.77 -9.03
N VAL A 52 -2.26 -12.82 -9.48
CA VAL A 52 -3.28 -11.79 -9.20
C VAL A 52 -4.16 -12.27 -8.06
N LYS A 53 -4.21 -11.49 -6.98
CA LYS A 53 -5.14 -11.69 -5.87
C LYS A 53 -5.83 -10.36 -5.55
N PRO A 54 -7.12 -10.36 -5.18
CA PRO A 54 -7.77 -9.14 -4.70
C PRO A 54 -7.01 -8.58 -3.49
N THR A 55 -6.67 -7.29 -3.50
CA THR A 55 -5.93 -6.64 -2.40
C THR A 55 -6.63 -6.81 -1.05
N GLN A 56 -7.97 -6.77 -1.05
CA GLN A 56 -8.78 -7.04 0.15
C GLN A 56 -8.50 -8.40 0.79
N ALA A 57 -8.25 -9.43 -0.04
CA ALA A 57 -7.95 -10.78 0.44
C ALA A 57 -6.52 -10.91 1.01
N LEU A 58 -5.68 -9.89 0.82
CA LEU A 58 -4.29 -9.85 1.30
C LEU A 58 -4.10 -8.96 2.52
N ILE A 59 -5.03 -8.04 2.78
CA ILE A 59 -4.99 -7.14 3.93
C ILE A 59 -5.57 -7.87 5.14
N HIS A 60 -4.85 -7.79 6.26
CA HIS A 60 -5.29 -8.37 7.52
C HIS A 60 -6.68 -7.82 7.95
N PRO A 61 -7.61 -8.66 8.46
CA PRO A 61 -8.98 -8.23 8.82
C PRO A 61 -9.07 -7.09 9.83
N ASN A 62 -8.07 -6.97 10.71
CA ASN A 62 -7.97 -5.90 11.72
C ASN A 62 -7.29 -4.61 11.21
N SER A 63 -6.98 -4.53 9.91
CA SER A 63 -6.47 -3.32 9.27
C SER A 63 -7.60 -2.61 8.54
N VAL A 64 -7.62 -1.29 8.57
CA VAL A 64 -8.58 -0.49 7.79
C VAL A 64 -7.99 -0.29 6.40
N TRP A 65 -8.66 -0.83 5.38
CA TRP A 65 -8.27 -0.57 3.99
C TRP A 65 -8.98 0.67 3.46
N ILE A 66 -8.21 1.73 3.25
CA ILE A 66 -8.69 2.99 2.69
C ILE A 66 -8.41 2.97 1.19
N GLN A 67 -9.46 2.77 0.40
CA GLN A 67 -9.38 2.68 -1.07
C GLN A 67 -9.43 4.07 -1.72
N LYS A 68 -8.47 4.91 -1.36
CA LYS A 68 -8.33 6.27 -1.88
C LYS A 68 -6.87 6.59 -2.15
N SER A 69 -6.64 7.52 -3.07
CA SER A 69 -5.30 8.03 -3.33
C SER A 69 -4.95 9.08 -2.29
N ILE A 70 -3.66 9.19 -1.96
CA ILE A 70 -3.13 10.31 -1.20
C ILE A 70 -2.81 11.42 -2.21
N ALA A 71 -3.43 12.58 -2.05
CA ALA A 71 -3.19 13.77 -2.84
C ALA A 71 -1.99 14.56 -2.30
N GLU A 72 -1.87 14.70 -0.98
CA GLU A 72 -0.80 15.49 -0.35
C GLU A 72 -0.23 14.83 0.91
N LEU A 73 1.05 15.09 1.17
CA LEU A 73 1.73 14.73 2.40
C LEU A 73 2.03 15.99 3.21
N HIS A 74 1.61 16.03 4.47
CA HIS A 74 1.91 17.10 5.42
C HIS A 74 2.76 16.58 6.60
N PRO A 75 4.07 16.30 6.40
CA PRO A 75 4.92 15.68 7.43
C PRO A 75 5.06 16.50 8.70
N LYS A 76 5.05 17.83 8.59
CA LYS A 76 5.14 18.73 9.76
C LYS A 76 3.94 18.61 10.69
N ASN A 77 2.80 18.18 10.16
CA ASN A 77 1.53 18.07 10.87
C ASN A 77 1.14 16.61 11.12
N ASN A 78 2.05 15.67 10.81
CA ASN A 78 1.84 14.24 10.77
C ASN A 78 0.50 13.85 10.11
N SER A 79 0.21 14.38 8.92
CA SER A 79 -0.99 14.03 8.16
C SER A 79 -0.76 13.77 6.69
N VAL A 80 -1.75 13.11 6.08
CA VAL A 80 -1.93 12.98 4.64
C VAL A 80 -3.32 13.50 4.26
N ILE A 81 -3.42 14.13 3.09
CA ILE A 81 -4.69 14.54 2.49
C ILE A 81 -5.02 13.55 1.37
N LEU A 82 -6.26 13.06 1.36
CA LEU A 82 -6.74 12.14 0.34
C LEU A 82 -7.28 12.89 -0.88
N ASP A 83 -7.54 12.16 -1.96
CA ASP A 83 -8.14 12.66 -3.20
C ASP A 83 -9.55 13.26 -3.06
N ASP A 84 -10.21 13.07 -1.91
CA ASP A 84 -11.50 13.69 -1.57
C ASP A 84 -11.39 14.76 -0.47
N ASP A 85 -10.21 15.36 -0.33
CA ASP A 85 -9.88 16.42 0.65
C ASP A 85 -9.99 15.99 2.12
N SER A 86 -10.24 14.70 2.40
CA SER A 86 -10.26 14.19 3.77
C SER A 86 -8.84 14.07 4.32
N GLU A 87 -8.67 14.42 5.60
CA GLU A 87 -7.37 14.36 6.30
C GLU A 87 -7.27 13.10 7.17
N ILE A 88 -6.10 12.45 7.10
CA ILE A 88 -5.72 11.38 8.01
C ILE A 88 -4.46 11.80 8.78
N LYS A 89 -4.53 11.74 10.11
CA LYS A 89 -3.40 11.95 11.03
C LYS A 89 -2.71 10.62 11.35
N TYR A 90 -1.40 10.67 11.59
CA TYR A 90 -0.60 9.50 11.96
C TYR A 90 0.42 9.76 13.06
N ASP A 91 0.88 8.69 13.72
CA ASP A 91 2.11 8.75 14.53
C ASP A 91 3.33 8.31 13.69
N ILE A 92 3.14 7.31 12.82
CA ILE A 92 4.15 6.81 11.89
C ILE A 92 3.53 6.66 10.49
N LEU A 93 4.18 7.26 9.50
CA LEU A 93 3.87 7.06 8.09
C LEU A 93 4.92 6.16 7.43
N MET A 94 4.48 5.08 6.79
CA MET A 94 5.32 4.19 6.00
C MET A 94 5.03 4.41 4.52
N VAL A 95 6.03 4.89 3.79
CA VAL A 95 5.90 5.29 2.39
C VAL A 95 6.32 4.14 1.48
N ALA A 96 5.34 3.54 0.77
CA ALA A 96 5.56 2.46 -0.18
C ALA A 96 4.69 2.58 -1.46
N PRO A 97 4.69 3.75 -2.16
CA PRO A 97 3.82 4.01 -3.31
C PRO A 97 4.21 3.22 -4.58
N GLY A 98 5.42 2.66 -4.63
CA GLY A 98 5.96 2.05 -5.84
C GLY A 98 6.55 3.10 -6.79
N LEU A 99 6.35 2.91 -8.09
CA LEU A 99 6.87 3.76 -9.15
C LEU A 99 5.75 4.11 -10.12
N GLU A 100 5.79 5.32 -10.67
CA GLU A 100 4.93 5.74 -11.77
C GLU A 100 5.65 5.51 -13.11
N LEU A 101 4.97 4.88 -14.06
CA LEU A 101 5.51 4.61 -15.39
C LEU A 101 5.21 5.79 -16.31
N ARG A 102 6.25 6.55 -16.65
CA ARG A 102 6.17 7.73 -17.54
C ARG A 102 6.32 7.37 -19.01
N TYR A 103 5.38 6.59 -19.54
CA TYR A 103 5.38 6.20 -20.96
C TYR A 103 5.28 7.39 -21.91
N ASP A 104 4.70 8.50 -21.46
CA ASP A 104 4.61 9.78 -22.16
C ASP A 104 5.98 10.41 -22.47
N MET A 105 7.02 10.01 -21.74
CA MET A 105 8.40 10.45 -22.00
C MET A 105 9.06 9.69 -23.15
N VAL A 106 8.41 8.68 -23.71
CA VAL A 106 8.91 7.92 -24.86
C VAL A 106 8.36 8.55 -26.15
N SER A 107 9.19 9.32 -26.86
CA SER A 107 8.87 9.77 -28.21
C SER A 107 9.36 8.76 -29.25
N LEU A 108 8.49 8.35 -30.16
CA LEU A 108 8.91 7.83 -31.46
C LEU A 108 9.28 9.03 -32.33
N PHE A 109 10.44 8.95 -32.98
CA PHE A 109 11.03 10.01 -33.81
C PHE A 109 10.04 10.70 -34.75
#